data_AF-A0A4Q2S0V1-F1
#
_entry.id   AF-A0A4Q2S0V1-F1
#
_cell.length_a   1.000
_cell.length_b   1.000
_cell.length_c   1.000
_cell.angle_alpha   90.00
_cell.angle_beta   90.00
_cell.angle_gamma   90.00
#
_symmetry.space_group_name_H-M   'P 1'
#
loop_
_entity.id
_entity.type
_entity.pdbx_description
1 polymer ?
#
loop_
_entity_poly.entity_id
_entity_poly.type
_entity_poly.pdbx_seq_one_letter_code
_entity_poly.pdbx_strand_id
1 'polypeptide(L)'
;MSFQIVVWILTALAAVAIVLTRLRLRGDGSAGQFSISRRLPVAHFVFGTVALVLWLGVLVSPEDSFTGGPLFGILAIACWWVTAVCGILVLARWLPSRGRHVPDAEGDSWSDGPGLSLLAHLGMVVGVLVFTYAYLTAAV
;
A
#
# COMPACT_ATOMS: atom_id res chain seq x y z
N MET A 1 -16.98 -2.40 -17.97
CA MET A 1 -15.67 -1.77 -17.70
C MET A 1 -14.59 -2.73 -18.15
N SER A 2 -13.64 -2.30 -18.98
CA SER A 2 -12.51 -3.15 -19.38
C SER A 2 -11.66 -3.49 -18.15
N PHE A 3 -11.22 -4.75 -18.02
CA PHE A 3 -10.38 -5.21 -16.91
C PHE A 3 -9.09 -4.37 -16.78
N GLN A 4 -8.52 -3.93 -17.91
CA GLN A 4 -7.36 -3.05 -17.96
C GLN A 4 -7.62 -1.69 -17.26
N ILE A 5 -8.83 -1.13 -17.39
CA ILE A 5 -9.21 0.11 -16.70
C ILE A 5 -9.19 -0.09 -15.19
N VAL A 6 -9.63 -1.26 -14.70
CA VAL A 6 -9.59 -1.59 -13.27
C VAL A 6 -8.15 -1.62 -12.77
N VAL A 7 -7.22 -2.24 -13.50
CA VAL A 7 -5.79 -2.28 -13.14
C VAL A 7 -5.18 -0.87 -13.07
N TRP A 8 -5.50 0.00 -14.04
CA TRP A 8 -5.03 1.38 -14.03
C TRP A 8 -5.59 2.18 -12.84
N ILE A 9 -6.88 2.05 -12.54
CA ILE A 9 -7.51 2.71 -11.39
C ILE A 9 -6.86 2.24 -10.08
N LEU A 10 -6.69 0.93 -9.91
CA LEU A 10 -6.06 0.37 -8.72
C LEU A 10 -4.61 0.82 -8.57
N THR A 11 -3.87 0.95 -9.68
CA THR A 11 -2.49 1.47 -9.70
C THR A 11 -2.45 2.92 -9.19
N ALA A 12 -3.37 3.77 -9.66
CA ALA A 12 -3.47 5.15 -9.21
C ALA A 12 -3.85 5.24 -7.72
N LEU A 13 -4.83 4.45 -7.26
CA LEU A 13 -5.23 4.41 -5.86
C LEU A 13 -4.10 3.92 -4.95
N ALA A 14 -3.33 2.92 -5.38
CA ALA A 14 -2.18 2.43 -4.66
C ALA A 14 -1.08 3.50 -4.53
N ALA A 15 -0.82 4.26 -5.59
CA ALA A 15 0.10 5.40 -5.56
C ALA A 15 -0.35 6.45 -4.53
N VAL A 16 -1.64 6.79 -4.51
CA VAL A 16 -2.22 7.71 -3.51
C VAL A 16 -2.02 7.16 -2.09
N ALA A 17 -2.31 5.88 -1.85
CA ALA A 17 -2.13 5.25 -0.53
C ALA A 17 -0.67 5.32 -0.06
N ILE A 18 0.30 5.08 -0.94
CA ILE A 18 1.74 5.19 -0.63
C ILE A 18 2.11 6.59 -0.16
N VAL A 19 1.70 7.62 -0.92
CA VAL A 19 2.03 9.01 -0.61
C VAL A 19 1.33 9.46 0.67
N LEU A 20 0.03 9.22 0.79
CA LEU A 20 -0.73 9.64 1.97
C LEU A 20 -0.23 8.97 3.24
N THR A 21 0.11 7.68 3.21
CA THR A 21 0.71 7.01 4.37
C THR A 21 2.03 7.66 4.79
N ARG A 22 2.88 8.07 3.83
CA ARG A 22 4.15 8.74 4.13
C ARG A 22 3.95 10.15 4.69
N LEU A 23 3.00 10.91 4.16
CA LEU A 23 2.70 12.26 4.64
C LEU A 23 2.10 12.19 6.05
N ARG A 24 1.16 11.27 6.28
CA ARG A 24 0.46 11.09 7.55
C ARG A 24 1.38 10.68 8.69
N LEU A 25 2.36 9.81 8.43
CA LEU A 25 3.23 9.23 9.46
C LEU A 25 4.61 9.90 9.55
N ARG A 26 4.79 11.06 8.91
CA ARG A 26 6.03 11.85 8.98
C ARG A 26 6.11 12.80 10.17
N GLY A 27 4.97 13.19 10.75
CA GLY A 27 4.91 14.11 11.88
C GLY A 27 5.24 13.44 13.22
N ASP A 28 5.68 14.24 14.20
CA ASP A 28 6.11 13.76 15.53
C ASP A 28 4.96 13.29 16.45
N GLY A 29 3.70 13.50 16.05
CA GLY A 29 2.50 12.98 16.73
C GLY A 29 1.64 12.20 15.75
N SER A 30 1.97 10.93 15.48
CA SER A 30 1.11 10.08 14.66
C SER A 30 -0.07 9.57 15.48
N ALA A 31 -1.28 10.02 15.16
CA ALA A 31 -2.52 9.50 15.72
C ALA A 31 -2.57 7.96 15.73
N GLY A 32 -2.94 7.40 16.87
CA GLY A 32 -2.94 5.97 17.14
C GLY A 32 -2.76 5.67 18.63
N GLN A 33 -3.10 4.45 19.01
CA GLN A 33 -3.01 3.98 20.40
C GLN A 33 -1.60 3.52 20.78
N PHE A 34 -0.76 3.20 19.77
CA PHE A 34 0.60 2.73 19.95
C PHE A 34 1.60 3.45 19.03
N SER A 35 2.80 3.70 19.55
CA SER A 35 3.94 4.11 18.74
C SER A 35 4.47 2.93 17.92
N ILE A 36 4.50 3.07 16.60
CA ILE A 36 5.12 2.10 15.69
C ILE A 36 6.54 2.54 15.30
N SER A 37 7.40 1.59 14.95
CA SER A 37 8.75 1.89 14.48
C SER A 37 8.70 2.78 13.24
N ARG A 38 9.50 3.87 13.24
CA ARG A 38 9.66 4.77 12.07
C ARG A 38 10.14 4.04 10.81
N ARG A 39 10.77 2.87 10.95
CA ARG A 39 11.25 2.07 9.82
C ARG A 39 10.11 1.51 8.97
N LEU A 40 8.95 1.25 9.57
CA LEU A 40 7.86 0.54 8.92
C LEU A 40 7.11 1.40 7.87
N PRO A 41 6.73 2.67 8.17
CA PRO A 41 6.22 3.58 7.15
C PRO A 41 7.25 3.95 6.07
N VAL A 42 8.55 3.96 6.41
CA VAL A 42 9.62 4.18 5.44
C VAL A 42 9.73 3.00 4.49
N ALA A 43 9.71 1.76 5.01
CA ALA A 43 9.72 0.55 4.19
C ALA A 43 8.50 0.52 3.26
N HIS A 44 7.29 0.77 3.79
CA HIS A 44 6.07 0.90 2.99
C HIS A 44 6.27 1.88 1.82
N PHE A 45 6.81 3.07 2.10
CA PHE A 45 7.02 4.07 1.06
C PHE A 45 8.05 3.62 0.01
N VAL A 46 9.21 3.13 0.44
CA VAL A 46 10.30 2.74 -0.48
C VAL A 46 9.87 1.56 -1.36
N PHE A 47 9.38 0.47 -0.76
CA PHE A 47 8.91 -0.68 -1.52
C PHE A 47 7.71 -0.32 -2.40
N GLY A 48 6.81 0.55 -1.94
CA GLY A 48 5.66 1.00 -2.71
C GLY A 48 6.06 1.81 -3.93
N THR A 49 7.02 2.73 -3.80
CA THR A 49 7.54 3.50 -4.93
C THR A 49 8.26 2.60 -5.94
N VAL A 50 9.09 1.66 -5.47
CA VAL A 50 9.76 0.69 -6.35
C VAL A 50 8.73 -0.19 -7.07
N ALA A 51 7.74 -0.71 -6.35
CA ALA A 51 6.65 -1.50 -6.92
C ALA A 51 5.91 -0.73 -8.02
N LEU A 52 5.56 0.53 -7.76
CA LEU A 52 4.86 1.39 -8.71
C LEU A 52 5.67 1.61 -9.99
N VAL A 53 6.96 1.94 -9.87
CA VAL A 53 7.83 2.19 -11.04
C VAL A 53 7.99 0.91 -11.87
N LEU A 54 8.26 -0.22 -11.24
CA LEU A 54 8.40 -1.50 -11.95
C LEU A 54 7.09 -1.91 -12.61
N TRP A 55 5.96 -1.77 -11.90
CA TRP A 55 4.64 -2.13 -12.40
C TRP A 55 4.20 -1.25 -13.57
N LEU A 56 4.44 0.06 -13.51
CA LEU A 56 4.20 0.95 -14.65
C LEU A 56 5.04 0.53 -15.86
N GLY A 57 6.29 0.13 -15.65
CA GLY A 57 7.13 -0.46 -16.69
C GLY A 57 6.47 -1.65 -17.36
N VAL A 58 5.92 -2.58 -16.59
CA VAL A 58 5.18 -3.74 -17.10
C VAL A 58 3.94 -3.34 -17.89
N LEU A 59 3.13 -2.41 -17.36
CA LEU A 59 1.86 -2.01 -18.00
C LEU A 59 2.01 -1.26 -19.33
N VAL A 60 3.15 -0.62 -19.58
CA VAL A 60 3.36 0.22 -20.78
C VAL A 60 4.33 -0.36 -21.78
N SER A 61 5.09 -1.39 -21.38
CA SER A 61 6.12 -2.00 -22.24
C SER A 61 5.62 -3.31 -22.86
N PRO A 62 6.02 -3.64 -24.10
CA PRO A 62 5.76 -4.96 -24.67
C PRO A 62 6.39 -6.09 -23.84
N GLU A 63 5.77 -7.26 -23.83
CA GLU A 63 6.25 -8.45 -23.09
C GLU A 63 7.66 -8.90 -23.49
N ASP A 64 8.05 -8.69 -24.75
CA ASP A 64 9.39 -9.02 -25.27
C ASP A 64 10.48 -8.01 -24.88
N SER A 65 10.11 -6.91 -24.21
CA SER A 65 11.05 -5.87 -23.78
C SER A 65 11.69 -6.18 -22.43
N PHE A 66 12.83 -5.55 -22.14
CA PHE A 66 13.50 -5.72 -20.85
C PHE A 66 12.60 -5.37 -19.65
N THR A 67 11.80 -4.30 -19.76
CA THR A 67 10.92 -3.79 -18.69
C THR A 67 9.55 -4.45 -18.63
N GLY A 68 9.08 -5.04 -19.74
CA GLY A 68 7.87 -5.87 -19.78
C GLY A 68 8.12 -7.35 -19.49
N GLY A 69 9.39 -7.76 -19.45
CA GLY A 69 9.77 -9.15 -19.26
C GLY A 69 9.44 -9.72 -17.86
N PRO A 70 9.50 -11.05 -17.71
CA PRO A 70 8.97 -11.73 -16.52
C PRO A 70 9.65 -11.34 -15.19
N LEU A 71 10.93 -11.01 -15.24
CA LEU A 71 11.68 -10.60 -14.04
C LEU A 71 11.12 -9.30 -13.44
N PHE A 72 10.79 -8.31 -14.27
CA PHE A 72 10.23 -7.04 -13.83
C PHE A 72 8.85 -7.23 -13.20
N GLY A 73 8.00 -8.04 -13.82
CA GLY A 73 6.69 -8.39 -13.27
C GLY A 73 6.78 -9.09 -11.91
N ILE A 74 7.65 -10.08 -11.77
CA ILE A 74 7.86 -10.79 -10.50
C ILE A 74 8.36 -9.83 -9.41
N LEU A 75 9.35 -8.98 -9.72
CA LEU A 75 9.88 -8.01 -8.77
C LEU A 75 8.84 -6.95 -8.38
N ALA A 76 8.04 -6.47 -9.34
CA ALA A 76 6.95 -5.53 -9.08
C ALA A 76 5.93 -6.12 -8.12
N ILE A 77 5.44 -7.34 -8.40
CA ILE A 77 4.46 -8.04 -7.55
C ILE A 77 5.04 -8.33 -6.15
N ALA A 78 6.29 -8.77 -6.07
CA ALA A 78 6.96 -8.98 -4.78
C ALA A 78 7.02 -7.69 -3.96
N CYS A 79 7.39 -6.56 -4.58
CA CYS A 79 7.42 -5.27 -3.90
C CYS A 79 6.02 -4.78 -3.51
N TRP A 80 4.99 -5.03 -4.31
CA TRP A 80 3.59 -4.73 -3.95
C TRP A 80 3.15 -5.51 -2.71
N TRP A 81 3.50 -6.80 -2.62
CA TRP A 81 3.18 -7.62 -1.44
C TRP A 81 3.89 -7.11 -0.18
N VAL A 82 5.18 -6.78 -0.27
CA VAL A 82 5.91 -6.17 0.86
C VAL A 82 5.22 -4.88 1.31
N THR A 83 4.82 -4.04 0.36
CA THR A 83 4.11 -2.78 0.64
C THR A 83 2.77 -3.04 1.34
N ALA A 84 1.96 -3.98 0.83
CA ALA A 84 0.69 -4.36 1.43
C ALA A 84 0.86 -4.88 2.87
N VAL A 85 1.84 -5.76 3.10
CA VAL A 85 2.16 -6.29 4.45
C VAL A 85 2.59 -5.17 5.39
N CYS A 86 3.51 -4.30 4.97
CA CYS A 86 3.87 -3.12 5.77
C CYS A 86 2.64 -2.27 6.09
N GLY A 87 1.73 -2.12 5.13
CA GLY A 87 0.48 -1.38 5.29
C GLY A 87 -0.46 -1.97 6.34
N ILE A 88 -0.59 -3.30 6.36
CA ILE A 88 -1.34 -4.00 7.41
C ILE A 88 -0.67 -3.84 8.77
N LEU A 89 0.65 -3.94 8.83
CA LEU A 89 1.39 -3.72 10.09
C LEU A 89 1.27 -2.27 10.59
N VAL A 90 1.14 -1.29 9.68
CA VAL A 90 0.84 0.11 10.01
C VAL A 90 -0.51 0.24 10.75
N LEU A 91 -1.48 -0.63 10.45
CA LEU A 91 -2.79 -0.64 11.11
C LEU A 91 -2.74 -1.17 12.55
N ALA A 92 -1.69 -1.91 12.93
CA ALA A 92 -1.55 -2.42 14.29
C ALA A 92 -1.56 -1.30 15.36
N ARG A 93 -1.27 -0.05 14.97
CA ARG A 93 -1.39 1.12 15.86
C ARG A 93 -2.80 1.41 16.35
N TRP A 94 -3.82 0.82 15.71
CA TRP A 94 -5.23 1.00 16.04
C TRP A 94 -5.86 -0.22 16.69
N LEU A 95 -5.06 -1.24 17.05
CA LEU A 95 -5.59 -2.41 17.74
C LEU A 95 -6.16 -1.99 19.10
N PRO A 96 -7.41 -2.33 19.45
CA PRO A 96 -8.02 -1.91 20.70
C PRO A 96 -7.25 -2.50 21.88
N SER A 97 -6.64 -1.65 22.70
CA SER A 97 -6.08 -2.08 23.98
C SER A 97 -7.16 -2.11 25.06
N ARG A 98 -7.32 -3.26 25.73
CA ARG A 98 -8.25 -3.42 26.85
C ARG A 98 -7.53 -3.14 28.17
N GLY A 99 -7.91 -2.08 28.87
CA GLY A 99 -7.41 -1.80 30.22
C GLY A 99 -7.96 -0.49 30.79
N ARG A 100 -8.18 -0.46 32.12
CA ARG A 100 -8.76 0.69 32.84
C ARG A 100 -7.93 1.98 32.79
N HIS A 101 -6.65 1.89 32.44
CA HIS A 101 -5.69 3.01 32.42
C HIS A 101 -5.14 3.29 31.02
N VAL A 102 -5.80 2.78 29.98
CA VAL A 102 -5.41 3.03 28.60
C VAL A 102 -5.86 4.45 28.22
N PRO A 103 -4.96 5.33 27.74
CA PRO A 103 -5.35 6.62 27.20
C PRO A 103 -6.29 6.44 26.00
N ASP A 104 -7.27 7.33 25.86
CA ASP A 104 -8.11 7.35 24.65
C ASP A 104 -7.22 7.56 23.42
N ALA A 105 -7.56 6.89 22.32
CA ALA A 105 -6.82 7.04 21.08
C ALA A 105 -6.95 8.48 20.58
N GLU A 106 -5.82 9.19 20.47
CA GLU A 106 -5.81 10.51 19.83
C GLU A 106 -6.12 10.34 18.34
N GLY A 107 -7.23 10.94 17.89
CA GLY A 107 -7.55 11.09 16.47
C GLY A 107 -6.56 12.03 15.78
N ASP A 108 -6.41 11.92 14.46
CA ASP A 108 -5.73 13.01 13.73
C ASP A 108 -6.74 14.05 13.27
N SER A 109 -6.26 15.26 13.02
CA SER A 109 -7.07 16.38 12.53
C SER A 109 -7.67 16.17 11.13
N TRP A 110 -7.44 15.02 10.48
CA TRP A 110 -7.85 14.72 9.11
C TRP A 110 -8.91 13.60 9.04
N SER A 111 -9.03 12.80 10.10
CA SER A 111 -9.96 11.69 10.24
C SER A 111 -10.22 11.39 11.72
N ASP A 112 -11.49 11.41 12.11
CA ASP A 112 -11.96 11.06 13.46
C ASP A 112 -11.78 9.55 13.80
N GLY A 113 -10.85 8.84 13.15
CA GLY A 113 -10.57 7.44 13.43
C GLY A 113 -9.79 6.67 12.36
N PRO A 114 -9.69 5.34 12.51
CA PRO A 114 -8.86 4.49 11.65
C PRO A 114 -9.43 4.26 10.24
N GLY A 115 -10.67 4.67 9.95
CA GLY A 115 -11.42 4.27 8.76
C GLY A 115 -10.69 4.49 7.43
N LEU A 116 -10.14 5.69 7.22
CA LEU A 116 -9.35 5.99 6.01
C LEU A 116 -8.07 5.15 5.92
N SER A 117 -7.41 4.92 7.07
CA SER A 117 -6.22 4.06 7.12
C SER A 117 -6.61 2.61 6.77
N LEU A 118 -7.71 2.10 7.32
CA LEU A 118 -8.20 0.75 7.04
C LEU A 118 -8.55 0.58 5.57
N LEU A 119 -9.33 1.51 5.00
CA LEU A 119 -9.72 1.48 3.59
C LEU A 119 -8.50 1.47 2.67
N ALA A 120 -7.50 2.33 2.92
CA ALA A 120 -6.31 2.40 2.10
C ALA A 120 -5.52 1.08 2.10
N HIS A 121 -5.29 0.48 3.26
CA HIS A 121 -4.44 -0.71 3.35
C HIS A 121 -5.19 -2.01 3.01
N LEU A 122 -6.48 -2.12 3.30
CA LEU A 122 -7.29 -3.22 2.78
C LEU A 122 -7.47 -3.12 1.27
N GLY A 123 -7.68 -1.91 0.75
CA GLY A 123 -7.70 -1.62 -0.68
C GLY A 123 -6.39 -2.00 -1.37
N MET A 124 -5.24 -1.74 -0.73
CA MET A 124 -3.93 -2.18 -1.21
C MET A 124 -3.81 -3.72 -1.28
N VAL A 125 -4.34 -4.46 -0.30
CA VAL A 125 -4.35 -5.94 -0.33
C VAL A 125 -5.21 -6.43 -1.50
N VAL A 126 -6.40 -5.86 -1.70
CA VAL A 126 -7.23 -6.20 -2.87
C VAL A 126 -6.50 -5.84 -4.17
N GLY A 127 -5.84 -4.68 -4.21
CA GLY A 127 -5.06 -4.22 -5.36
C GLY A 127 -3.96 -5.21 -5.75
N VAL A 128 -3.13 -5.63 -4.80
CA VAL A 128 -2.04 -6.59 -5.09
C VAL A 128 -2.57 -7.97 -5.50
N LEU A 129 -3.71 -8.41 -4.98
CA LEU A 129 -4.36 -9.63 -5.44
C LEU A 129 -4.79 -9.53 -6.91
N VAL A 130 -5.39 -8.39 -7.29
CA VAL A 130 -5.77 -8.12 -8.69
C VAL A 130 -4.53 -8.01 -9.59
N PHE A 131 -3.46 -7.32 -9.17
CA PHE A 131 -2.22 -7.24 -9.94
C PHE A 131 -1.58 -8.61 -10.14
N THR A 132 -1.56 -9.44 -9.09
CA THR A 132 -1.06 -10.81 -9.15
C THR A 132 -1.88 -11.63 -10.16
N TYR A 133 -3.20 -11.55 -10.10
CA TYR A 133 -4.08 -12.22 -11.06
C TYR A 133 -3.86 -11.73 -12.49
N ALA A 134 -3.81 -10.41 -12.68
CA ALA A 134 -3.61 -9.78 -13.99
C ALA A 134 -2.31 -10.25 -14.64
N TYR A 135 -1.23 -10.28 -13.85
CA TYR A 135 0.08 -10.73 -14.31
C TYR A 135 0.12 -12.23 -14.63
N LEU A 136 -0.43 -13.08 -13.76
CA LEU A 136 -0.42 -14.54 -13.97
C LEU A 136 -1.28 -15.00 -15.15
N THR A 137 -2.29 -14.22 -15.52
CA THR A 137 -3.21 -14.55 -16.63
C THR A 137 -2.92 -13.78 -17.92
N ALA A 138 -1.85 -12.98 -17.95
CA ALA A 138 -1.53 -12.08 -19.06
C ALA A 138 -2.73 -11.20 -19.47
N ALA A 139 -3.52 -10.77 -18.49
CA ALA A 139 -4.71 -9.95 -18.70
C ALA A 139 -4.39 -8.44 -18.81
N VAL A 140 -3.10 -8.08 -18.72
CA VAL A 140 -2.52 -6.77 -18.98
C VAL A 140 -1.17 -6.91 -19.68
#